data_AF-A0A0M2LFP0-F1
#
_entry.id   AF-A0A0M2LFP0-F1
#
_cell.length_a   1.000
_cell.length_b   1.000
_cell.length_c   1.000
_cell.angle_alpha   90.00
_cell.angle_beta   90.00
_cell.angle_gamma   90.00
#
_symmetry.space_group_name_H-M   'P 1'
#
loop_
_entity.id
_entity.type
_entity.pdbx_description
1 polymer ?
#
loop_
_entity_poly.entity_id
_entity_poly.type
_entity_poly.pdbx_seq_one_letter_code
_entity_poly.pdbx_strand_id
1 'polypeptide(L)'
;MEVPMQAEQSRTEWLEWHLAQVPFQVLHMRELAEHTVRAQDTSAVVVDGSGEKARLPFNASAADDADLLYATLVLFAQEVQERTGNPAPRPVRARQWRGRDEVQGLPSCRPDEAFALSTEIVRYLTASAHQIARDGGLHDAPEQLVDTIRKMRGRYPRAEPEFKAYRPRPCTTCGERTVLPLWGADGLAGARCDTCGQTWQPPDRAEAT
;
A
#
# COMPACT_ATOMS: atom_id res chain seq x y z
N MET A 1 1.94 13.39 -33.55
CA MET A 1 1.29 12.30 -32.80
C MET A 1 2.14 12.02 -31.57
N GLU A 2 1.90 12.74 -30.48
CA GLU A 2 2.62 12.62 -29.20
C GLU A 2 1.57 12.46 -28.09
N VAL A 3 1.13 11.22 -27.84
CA VAL A 3 0.23 10.88 -26.72
C VAL A 3 0.65 9.62 -25.90
N PRO A 4 1.73 8.84 -26.18
CA PRO A 4 2.03 7.67 -25.33
C PRO A 4 2.65 8.05 -23.96
N MET A 5 3.45 9.11 -23.88
CA MET A 5 4.26 9.42 -22.68
C MET A 5 3.42 9.85 -21.45
N GLN A 6 2.33 10.59 -21.63
CA GLN A 6 1.49 11.07 -20.53
C GLN A 6 0.65 9.96 -19.89
N ALA A 7 0.15 9.02 -20.70
CA ALA A 7 -0.60 7.86 -20.20
C ALA A 7 0.32 6.90 -19.42
N GLU A 8 1.54 6.68 -19.90
CA GLU A 8 2.55 5.85 -19.23
C GLU A 8 2.93 6.42 -17.85
N GLN A 9 3.26 7.71 -17.78
CA GLN A 9 3.55 8.40 -16.51
C GLN A 9 2.37 8.29 -15.55
N SER A 10 1.13 8.36 -16.06
CA SER A 10 -0.06 8.18 -15.22
C SER A 10 -0.22 6.78 -14.62
N ARG A 11 0.19 5.72 -15.34
CA ARG A 11 0.09 4.33 -14.88
C ARG A 11 1.21 3.97 -13.90
N THR A 12 2.44 4.38 -14.19
CA THR A 12 3.58 4.19 -13.27
C THR A 12 3.29 4.86 -11.93
N GLU A 13 2.91 6.14 -11.94
CA GLU A 13 2.64 6.87 -10.70
C GLU A 13 1.41 6.36 -9.95
N TRP A 14 0.38 5.89 -10.67
CA TRP A 14 -0.77 5.23 -10.06
C TRP A 14 -0.33 3.99 -9.27
N LEU A 15 0.55 3.16 -9.84
CA LEU A 15 1.04 1.95 -9.20
C LEU A 15 1.92 2.29 -7.99
N GLU A 16 2.89 3.18 -8.16
CA GLU A 16 3.81 3.63 -7.10
C GLU A 16 3.05 4.15 -5.89
N TRP A 17 2.00 4.95 -6.10
CA TRP A 17 1.19 5.48 -5.02
C TRP A 17 0.51 4.38 -4.19
N HIS A 18 0.00 3.34 -4.84
CA HIS A 18 -0.64 2.21 -4.14
C HIS A 18 0.40 1.35 -3.43
N LEU A 19 1.52 1.05 -4.08
CA LEU A 19 2.62 0.28 -3.49
C LEU A 19 3.17 0.95 -2.23
N ALA A 20 3.31 2.28 -2.23
CA ALA A 20 3.75 3.05 -1.08
C ALA A 20 2.86 2.88 0.17
N GLN A 21 1.61 2.44 0.01
CA GLN A 21 0.69 2.20 1.14
C GLN A 21 0.94 0.85 1.82
N VAL A 22 1.52 -0.12 1.12
CA VAL A 22 1.57 -1.52 1.56
C VAL A 22 2.32 -1.68 2.89
N PRO A 23 3.54 -1.11 3.08
CA PRO A 23 4.29 -1.39 4.30
C PRO A 23 3.58 -0.89 5.56
N PHE A 24 2.99 0.31 5.47
CA PHE A 24 2.21 0.87 6.55
C PHE A 24 0.91 0.11 6.82
N GLN A 25 0.28 -0.43 5.77
CA GLN A 25 -0.93 -1.23 5.93
C GLN A 25 -0.63 -2.57 6.60
N VAL A 26 0.46 -3.24 6.20
CA VAL A 26 0.93 -4.48 6.82
C VAL A 26 1.29 -4.25 8.29
N LEU A 27 2.06 -3.19 8.59
CA LEU A 27 2.39 -2.80 9.96
C LEU A 27 1.14 -2.65 10.81
N HIS A 28 0.18 -1.85 10.34
CA HIS A 28 -1.05 -1.58 11.08
C HIS A 28 -1.87 -2.85 11.36
N MET A 29 -2.04 -3.72 10.37
CA MET A 29 -2.78 -4.97 10.56
C MET A 29 -2.09 -5.92 11.55
N ARG A 30 -0.75 -5.95 11.57
CA ARG A 30 0.04 -6.72 12.54
C ARG A 30 -0.05 -6.12 13.94
N GLU A 31 0.01 -4.81 14.08
CA GLU A 31 -0.22 -4.11 15.36
C GLU A 31 -1.62 -4.39 15.91
N LEU A 32 -2.66 -4.33 15.08
CA LEU A 32 -4.03 -4.69 15.47
C LEU A 32 -4.12 -6.14 15.96
N ALA A 33 -3.46 -7.06 15.26
CA ALA A 33 -3.39 -8.46 15.67
C ALA A 33 -2.71 -8.61 17.05
N GLU A 34 -1.59 -7.91 17.30
CA GLU A 34 -0.89 -7.93 18.60
C GLU A 34 -1.65 -7.25 19.74
N HIS A 35 -2.26 -6.08 19.50
CA HIS A 35 -3.02 -5.34 20.51
C HIS A 35 -4.24 -6.10 20.98
N THR A 36 -4.88 -6.88 20.09
CA THR A 36 -5.99 -7.77 20.46
C THR A 36 -5.55 -8.83 21.47
N VAL A 37 -4.33 -9.36 21.34
CA VAL A 37 -3.76 -10.35 22.28
C VAL A 37 -3.46 -9.72 23.64
N ARG A 38 -2.89 -8.51 23.66
CA ARG A 38 -2.54 -7.81 24.92
C ARG A 38 -3.77 -7.35 25.70
N ALA A 39 -4.87 -7.02 25.03
CA ALA A 39 -6.11 -6.63 25.69
C ALA A 39 -6.84 -7.83 26.35
N GLN A 40 -6.45 -9.07 26.06
CA GLN A 40 -7.07 -10.29 26.58
C GLN A 40 -6.35 -10.88 27.81
N ASP A 41 -5.77 -10.05 28.68
CA ASP A 41 -5.06 -10.51 29.87
C ASP A 41 -5.96 -11.36 30.83
N THR A 42 -5.76 -12.68 30.73
CA THR A 42 -5.60 -13.74 31.76
C THR A 42 -6.68 -14.11 32.77
N SER A 43 -7.92 -13.59 32.73
CA SER A 43 -8.96 -14.01 33.69
C SER A 43 -10.14 -14.83 33.15
N ALA A 44 -10.28 -15.02 31.85
CA ALA A 44 -11.55 -15.50 31.25
C ALA A 44 -11.45 -16.70 30.31
N VAL A 45 -10.48 -17.61 30.46
CA VAL A 45 -10.47 -18.87 29.70
C VAL A 45 -10.61 -20.06 30.64
N VAL A 46 -11.85 -20.31 31.08
CA VAL A 46 -12.27 -21.64 31.51
C VAL A 46 -12.63 -22.40 30.23
N VAL A 47 -11.81 -23.38 29.87
CA VAL A 47 -12.15 -24.33 28.80
C VAL A 47 -13.14 -25.33 29.39
N ASP A 48 -14.43 -25.05 29.24
CA ASP A 48 -15.47 -26.06 29.40
C ASP A 48 -15.64 -26.79 28.05
N GLY A 49 -15.57 -28.11 28.09
CA GLY A 49 -15.62 -29.01 26.94
C GLY A 49 -17.02 -29.15 26.36
N SER A 50 -17.66 -28.05 25.98
CA SER A 50 -18.90 -28.06 25.21
C SER A 50 -18.66 -27.39 23.85
N GLY A 51 -19.30 -27.91 22.79
CA GLY A 51 -19.06 -27.62 21.38
C GLY A 51 -19.37 -26.19 20.89
N GLU A 52 -19.03 -25.16 21.66
CA GLU A 52 -18.96 -23.78 21.19
C GLU A 52 -17.62 -23.53 20.50
N LYS A 53 -17.67 -22.95 19.30
CA LYS A 53 -16.49 -22.52 18.53
C LYS A 53 -15.62 -21.64 19.44
N ALA A 54 -14.49 -22.18 19.90
CA ALA A 54 -13.48 -21.44 20.62
C ALA A 54 -13.16 -20.16 19.84
N ARG A 55 -13.54 -19.01 20.39
CA ARG A 55 -13.15 -17.71 19.83
C ARG A 55 -11.66 -17.62 20.05
N LEU A 56 -10.88 -17.79 18.98
CA LEU A 56 -9.44 -17.68 19.02
C LEU A 56 -9.07 -16.33 19.65
N PRO A 57 -8.05 -16.28 20.53
CA PRO A 57 -7.65 -15.06 21.24
C PRO A 57 -7.00 -14.00 20.33
N PHE A 58 -7.02 -14.22 19.02
CA PHE A 58 -6.48 -13.34 18.00
C PHE A 58 -7.63 -12.73 17.21
N ASN A 59 -7.50 -11.48 16.79
CA ASN A 59 -8.19 -11.04 15.56
C ASN A 59 -7.50 -11.75 14.39
N ALA A 60 -7.72 -13.07 14.28
CA ALA A 60 -7.10 -13.94 13.30
C ALA A 60 -7.26 -13.36 11.89
N SER A 61 -8.40 -12.72 11.61
CA SER A 61 -8.63 -12.05 10.35
C SER A 61 -7.62 -10.96 9.99
N ALA A 62 -7.11 -10.17 10.95
CA ALA A 62 -6.16 -9.10 10.66
C ALA A 62 -4.76 -9.63 10.36
N ALA A 63 -4.34 -10.68 11.08
CA ALA A 63 -3.10 -11.39 10.79
C ALA A 63 -3.18 -12.12 9.45
N ASP A 64 -4.27 -12.86 9.21
CA ASP A 64 -4.52 -13.60 7.97
C ASP A 64 -4.60 -12.65 6.75
N ASP A 65 -5.25 -11.49 6.90
CA ASP A 65 -5.33 -10.48 5.83
C ASP A 65 -3.97 -9.79 5.58
N ALA A 66 -3.14 -9.62 6.61
CA ALA A 66 -1.77 -9.14 6.45
C ALA A 66 -0.90 -10.16 5.71
N ASP A 67 -1.05 -11.44 6.05
CA ASP A 67 -0.36 -12.54 5.38
C ASP A 67 -0.79 -12.66 3.93
N LEU A 68 -2.09 -12.53 3.65
CA LEU A 68 -2.64 -12.50 2.30
C LEU A 68 -2.07 -11.33 1.49
N LEU A 69 -2.12 -10.10 2.01
CA LEU A 69 -1.58 -8.93 1.31
C LEU A 69 -0.08 -9.08 1.02
N TYR A 70 0.68 -9.60 1.99
CA TYR A 70 2.11 -9.85 1.81
C TYR A 70 2.37 -10.96 0.77
N ALA A 71 1.61 -12.05 0.80
CA ALA A 71 1.73 -13.14 -0.17
C ALA A 71 1.42 -12.66 -1.59
N THR A 72 0.36 -11.86 -1.78
CA THR A 72 0.03 -11.24 -3.07
C THR A 72 1.15 -10.32 -3.55
N LEU A 73 1.76 -9.55 -2.64
CA LEU A 73 2.91 -8.69 -2.96
C LEU A 73 4.13 -9.50 -3.42
N VAL A 74 4.42 -10.61 -2.74
CA VAL A 74 5.52 -11.53 -3.11
C VAL A 74 5.26 -12.17 -4.47
N LEU A 75 4.05 -12.69 -4.71
CA LEU A 75 3.62 -13.29 -5.98
C LEU A 75 3.83 -12.33 -7.14
N PHE A 76 3.32 -11.10 -6.99
CA PHE A 76 3.47 -10.09 -8.03
C PHE A 76 4.95 -9.73 -8.27
N ALA A 77 5.76 -9.64 -7.22
CA ALA A 77 7.20 -9.40 -7.36
C ALA A 77 7.94 -10.57 -8.03
N GLN A 78 7.49 -11.81 -7.85
CA GLN A 78 8.01 -12.97 -8.56
C GLN A 78 7.66 -12.90 -10.05
N GLU A 79 6.42 -12.58 -10.39
CA GLU A 79 6.00 -12.42 -11.78
C GLU A 79 6.81 -11.31 -12.47
N VAL A 80 6.98 -10.16 -11.79
CA VAL A 80 7.83 -9.07 -12.28
C VAL A 80 9.29 -9.52 -12.46
N GLN A 81 9.83 -10.32 -11.54
CA GLN A 81 11.17 -10.88 -11.68
C GLN A 81 11.28 -11.77 -12.91
N GLU A 82 10.33 -12.66 -13.13
CA GLU A 82 10.32 -13.60 -14.26
C GLU A 82 10.21 -12.86 -15.60
N ARG A 83 9.42 -11.79 -15.64
CA ARG A 83 9.24 -10.97 -16.85
C ARG A 83 10.43 -10.07 -17.16
N THR A 84 10.96 -9.40 -16.14
CA THR A 84 12.01 -8.38 -16.33
C THR A 84 13.42 -8.95 -16.28
N GLY A 85 13.61 -10.13 -15.68
CA GLY A 85 14.92 -10.71 -15.41
C GLY A 85 15.72 -9.98 -14.32
N ASN A 86 15.17 -8.93 -13.71
CA ASN A 86 15.84 -8.16 -12.66
C ASN A 86 15.93 -8.98 -11.37
N PRO A 87 17.08 -9.00 -10.67
CA PRO A 87 17.23 -9.79 -9.46
C PRO A 87 16.28 -9.31 -8.36
N ALA A 88 15.39 -10.21 -7.90
CA ALA A 88 14.46 -9.90 -6.83
C ALA A 88 15.16 -9.79 -5.46
N PRO A 89 14.62 -8.98 -4.53
CA PRO A 89 15.19 -8.80 -3.21
C PRO A 89 15.10 -10.08 -2.37
N ARG A 90 15.85 -10.13 -1.26
CA ARG A 90 15.92 -11.32 -0.40
C ARG A 90 14.54 -11.81 0.08
N PRO A 91 13.58 -10.95 0.49
CA PRO A 91 12.27 -11.41 0.94
C PRO A 91 11.48 -12.18 -0.13
N VAL A 92 11.61 -11.80 -1.40
CA VAL A 92 10.97 -12.50 -2.52
C VAL A 92 11.66 -13.85 -2.77
N ARG A 93 13.00 -13.85 -2.84
CA ARG A 93 13.80 -15.06 -3.08
C ARG A 93 13.71 -16.08 -1.95
N ALA A 94 13.69 -15.63 -0.70
CA ALA A 94 13.56 -16.50 0.47
C ALA A 94 12.18 -17.17 0.57
N ARG A 95 11.18 -16.63 -0.12
CA ARG A 95 9.82 -17.17 -0.21
C ARG A 95 9.57 -17.95 -1.50
N GLN A 96 10.60 -18.07 -2.35
CA GLN A 96 10.57 -18.88 -3.55
C GLN A 96 10.79 -20.35 -3.18
N TRP A 97 9.74 -21.04 -2.74
CA TRP A 97 9.83 -22.49 -2.59
C TRP A 97 9.66 -23.14 -3.97
N ARG A 98 10.70 -23.79 -4.49
CA ARG A 98 10.59 -24.57 -5.73
C ARG A 98 9.62 -25.74 -5.52
N GLY A 99 8.50 -25.77 -6.24
CA GLY A 99 7.63 -26.94 -6.37
C GLY A 99 6.38 -27.00 -5.49
N ARG A 100 5.96 -25.90 -4.86
CA ARG A 100 4.61 -25.76 -4.28
C ARG A 100 3.96 -24.48 -4.79
N ASP A 101 2.73 -24.59 -5.28
CA ASP A 101 1.91 -23.46 -5.77
C ASP A 101 1.42 -22.50 -4.67
N GLU A 102 1.97 -22.61 -3.45
CA GLU A 102 1.49 -21.88 -2.29
C GLU A 102 2.58 -20.93 -1.80
N VAL A 103 2.36 -19.63 -2.05
CA VAL A 103 3.26 -18.58 -1.55
C VAL A 103 3.08 -18.43 -0.06
N GLN A 104 4.19 -18.51 0.66
CA GLN A 104 4.20 -18.30 2.10
C GLN A 104 3.87 -16.83 2.40
N GLY A 105 2.92 -16.64 3.32
CA GLY A 105 2.63 -15.36 3.94
C GLY A 105 3.81 -14.81 4.75
N LEU A 106 3.54 -13.87 5.66
CA LEU A 106 4.60 -13.30 6.49
C LEU A 106 5.28 -14.40 7.32
N PRO A 107 6.60 -14.28 7.60
CA PRO A 107 7.21 -15.06 8.67
C PRO A 107 6.49 -14.83 9.99
N SER A 108 6.69 -15.73 10.94
CA SER A 108 6.55 -15.37 12.34
C SER A 108 7.58 -14.28 12.66
N CYS A 109 7.13 -13.03 12.63
CA CYS A 109 7.94 -11.83 12.81
C CYS A 109 7.15 -10.74 13.52
N ARG A 110 7.87 -9.75 14.06
CA ARG A 110 7.28 -8.57 14.69
C ARG A 110 6.71 -7.59 13.65
N PRO A 111 5.78 -6.70 14.02
CA PRO A 111 5.20 -5.73 13.10
C PRO A 111 6.23 -4.83 12.40
N ASP A 112 7.30 -4.42 13.09
CA ASP A 112 8.41 -3.63 12.54
C ASP A 112 9.24 -4.43 11.52
N GLU A 113 9.42 -5.73 11.74
CA GLU A 113 10.07 -6.62 10.78
C GLU A 113 9.19 -6.85 9.55
N ALA A 114 7.87 -7.02 9.73
CA ALA A 114 6.90 -7.12 8.64
C ALA A 114 6.89 -5.84 7.77
N PHE A 115 7.01 -4.67 8.41
CA PHE A 115 7.19 -3.39 7.71
C PHE A 115 8.49 -3.36 6.89
N ALA A 116 9.61 -3.79 7.46
CA ALA A 116 10.89 -3.81 6.76
C ALA A 116 10.85 -4.76 5.54
N LEU A 117 10.32 -5.97 5.70
CA LEU A 117 10.19 -6.96 4.65
C LEU A 117 9.32 -6.46 3.49
N SER A 118 8.15 -5.91 3.79
CA SER A 118 7.26 -5.35 2.77
C SER A 118 7.86 -4.11 2.08
N THR A 119 8.59 -3.27 2.81
CA THR A 119 9.31 -2.11 2.25
C THR A 119 10.35 -2.52 1.21
N GLU A 120 11.12 -3.57 1.46
CA GLU A 120 12.10 -4.07 0.49
C GLU A 120 11.45 -4.50 -0.83
N ILE A 121 10.32 -5.20 -0.75
CA ILE A 121 9.58 -5.66 -1.93
C ILE A 121 8.97 -4.46 -2.67
N VAL A 122 8.37 -3.51 -1.96
CA VAL A 122 7.81 -2.29 -2.54
C VAL A 122 8.88 -1.45 -3.24
N ARG A 123 10.07 -1.31 -2.67
CA ARG A 123 11.19 -0.61 -3.31
C ARG A 123 11.59 -1.27 -4.64
N TYR A 124 11.66 -2.59 -4.65
CA TYR A 124 11.93 -3.35 -5.88
C TYR A 124 10.84 -3.12 -6.94
N LEU A 125 9.56 -3.24 -6.57
CA LEU A 125 8.44 -3.03 -7.49
C LEU A 125 8.37 -1.59 -7.99
N THR A 126 8.68 -0.61 -7.14
CA THR A 126 8.75 0.81 -7.50
C THR A 126 9.88 1.06 -8.50
N ALA A 127 11.07 0.50 -8.27
CA ALA A 127 12.17 0.58 -9.23
C ALA A 127 11.83 -0.07 -10.60
N SER A 128 10.95 -1.07 -10.60
CA SER A 128 10.45 -1.74 -11.79
C SER A 128 9.17 -1.11 -12.36
N ALA A 129 8.61 -0.05 -11.75
CA ALA A 129 7.26 0.45 -12.06
C ALA A 129 7.11 0.93 -13.51
N HIS A 130 8.16 1.48 -14.09
CA HIS A 130 8.19 1.84 -15.51
C HIS A 130 8.14 0.62 -16.44
N GLN A 131 8.82 -0.47 -16.09
CA GLN A 131 8.78 -1.72 -16.86
C GLN A 131 7.40 -2.38 -16.73
N ILE A 132 6.87 -2.42 -15.52
CA ILE A 132 5.52 -2.92 -15.21
C ILE A 132 4.44 -2.17 -16.00
N ALA A 133 4.56 -0.84 -16.11
CA ALA A 133 3.59 -0.03 -16.84
C ALA A 133 3.58 -0.29 -18.35
N ARG A 134 4.70 -0.76 -18.92
CA ARG A 134 4.87 -1.05 -20.34
C ARG A 134 4.64 -2.50 -20.72
N ASP A 135 4.83 -3.41 -19.77
CA ASP A 135 4.68 -4.84 -20.02
C ASP A 135 3.20 -5.24 -20.06
N GLY A 136 2.66 -5.38 -21.28
CA GLY A 136 1.31 -5.90 -21.50
C GLY A 136 1.14 -7.37 -21.13
N GLY A 137 2.24 -8.10 -20.86
CA GLY A 137 2.25 -9.50 -20.44
C GLY A 137 1.98 -9.72 -18.95
N LEU A 138 1.93 -8.65 -18.13
CA LEU A 138 1.49 -8.72 -16.73
C LEU A 138 -0.04 -8.69 -16.59
N HIS A 139 -0.77 -8.58 -17.71
CA HIS A 139 -2.24 -8.59 -17.76
C HIS A 139 -2.87 -7.73 -16.65
N ASP A 140 -3.75 -8.33 -15.85
CA ASP A 140 -4.52 -7.66 -14.81
C ASP A 140 -3.84 -7.77 -13.42
N ALA A 141 -2.63 -8.34 -13.34
CA ALA A 141 -1.94 -8.58 -12.07
C ALA A 141 -1.66 -7.28 -11.27
N PRO A 142 -1.23 -6.16 -11.89
CA PRO A 142 -1.08 -4.89 -11.18
C PRO A 142 -2.40 -4.39 -10.60
N GLU A 143 -3.49 -4.50 -11.37
CA GLU A 143 -4.84 -4.13 -10.98
C GLU A 143 -5.34 -4.99 -9.80
N GLN A 144 -5.13 -6.31 -9.84
CA GLN A 144 -5.50 -7.23 -8.76
C GLN A 144 -4.75 -6.92 -7.46
N LEU A 145 -3.45 -6.63 -7.53
CA LEU A 145 -2.69 -6.19 -6.36
C LEU A 145 -3.25 -4.89 -5.79
N VAL A 146 -3.52 -3.90 -6.65
CA VAL A 146 -4.10 -2.61 -6.23
C VAL A 146 -5.48 -2.79 -5.60
N ASP A 147 -6.33 -3.63 -6.14
CA ASP A 147 -7.65 -3.91 -5.58
C ASP A 147 -7.54 -4.60 -4.21
N THR A 148 -6.57 -5.49 -4.05
CA THR A 148 -6.26 -6.10 -2.74
C THR A 148 -5.81 -5.03 -1.73
N ILE A 149 -4.92 -4.11 -2.12
CA ILE A 149 -4.48 -2.99 -1.28
C ILE A 149 -5.68 -2.12 -0.86
N ARG A 150 -6.55 -1.77 -1.81
CA ARG A 150 -7.75 -0.96 -1.55
C ARG A 150 -8.73 -1.68 -0.61
N LYS A 151 -8.95 -2.97 -0.82
CA LYS A 151 -9.77 -3.82 0.05
C LYS A 151 -9.24 -3.82 1.48
N MET A 152 -7.94 -4.04 1.67
CA MET A 152 -7.34 -4.07 3.02
C MET A 152 -7.39 -2.71 3.69
N ARG A 153 -7.18 -1.62 2.94
CA ARG A 153 -7.34 -0.25 3.48
C ARG A 153 -8.77 0.09 3.87
N GLY A 154 -9.76 -0.41 3.14
CA GLY A 154 -11.18 -0.23 3.48
C GLY A 154 -11.59 -1.02 4.71
N ARG A 155 -11.05 -2.24 4.87
CA ARG A 155 -11.35 -3.13 6.00
C ARG A 155 -10.65 -2.71 7.29
N TYR A 156 -9.40 -2.24 7.19
CA TYR A 156 -8.58 -1.79 8.31
C TYR A 156 -8.19 -0.33 8.07
N PRO A 157 -9.13 0.61 8.28
CA PRO A 157 -8.83 2.02 8.15
C PRO A 157 -7.80 2.40 9.20
N ARG A 158 -6.61 2.79 8.73
CA ARG A 158 -5.63 3.46 9.58
C ARG A 158 -6.27 4.75 10.10
N ALA A 159 -6.05 5.08 11.37
CA ALA A 159 -6.31 6.44 11.83
C ALA A 159 -5.66 7.38 10.80
N GLU A 160 -6.44 8.31 10.25
CA GLU A 160 -5.90 9.27 9.29
C GLU A 160 -4.63 9.84 9.93
N PRO A 161 -3.47 9.80 9.26
CA PRO A 161 -2.43 10.75 9.64
C PRO A 161 -3.14 12.11 9.65
N GLU A 162 -2.94 12.95 10.67
CA GLU A 162 -3.57 14.28 10.73
C GLU A 162 -3.41 15.05 9.40
N PHE A 163 -2.41 14.69 8.62
CA PHE A 163 -2.24 15.02 7.23
C PHE A 163 -2.80 13.91 6.31
N LYS A 164 -3.98 14.14 5.72
CA LYS A 164 -4.42 13.39 4.53
C LYS A 164 -3.24 13.34 3.55
N ALA A 165 -2.75 12.13 3.26
CA ALA A 165 -1.66 11.92 2.31
C ALA A 165 -2.08 12.52 0.96
N TYR A 166 -1.62 13.75 0.73
CA TYR A 166 -2.06 14.56 -0.37
C TYR A 166 -1.58 13.91 -1.66
N ARG A 167 -2.50 13.63 -2.58
CA ARG A 167 -2.16 13.08 -3.90
C ARG A 167 -1.62 14.23 -4.75
N PRO A 168 -0.35 14.20 -5.18
CA PRO A 168 0.19 15.22 -6.06
C PRO A 168 -0.64 15.27 -7.35
N ARG A 169 -1.27 16.42 -7.60
CA ARG A 169 -2.04 16.69 -8.82
C ARG A 169 -1.10 17.33 -9.83
N PRO A 170 -1.22 17.00 -11.13
CA PRO A 170 -0.45 17.69 -12.15
C PRO A 170 -0.84 19.16 -12.16
N CYS A 171 0.17 20.03 -12.17
CA CYS A 171 0.02 21.46 -12.34
C CYS A 171 -0.63 21.73 -13.70
N THR A 172 -1.70 22.52 -13.73
CA THR A 172 -2.37 22.90 -14.98
C THR A 172 -1.55 23.90 -15.81
N THR A 173 -0.53 24.51 -15.22
CA THR A 173 0.31 25.54 -15.86
C THR A 173 1.60 24.97 -16.42
N CYS A 174 2.32 24.16 -15.64
CA CYS A 174 3.63 23.60 -16.03
C CYS A 174 3.63 22.08 -16.22
N GLY A 175 2.50 21.40 -15.98
CA GLY A 175 2.39 19.93 -16.10
C GLY A 175 2.98 19.14 -14.94
N GLU A 176 3.91 19.71 -14.18
CA GLU A 176 4.61 19.05 -13.07
C GLU A 176 3.69 18.70 -11.89
N ARG A 177 3.88 17.52 -11.29
CA ARG A 177 3.07 17.01 -10.17
C ARG A 177 3.57 17.50 -8.81
N THR A 178 3.80 18.81 -8.71
CA THR A 178 4.31 19.48 -7.51
C THR A 178 3.31 20.46 -6.91
N VAL A 179 2.02 20.34 -7.24
CA VAL A 179 0.96 21.15 -6.62
C VAL A 179 0.83 20.69 -5.18
N LEU A 180 1.18 21.52 -4.20
CA LEU A 180 1.05 21.26 -2.77
C LEU A 180 -0.13 22.07 -2.19
N PRO A 181 -0.85 21.56 -1.19
CA PRO A 181 -1.89 22.33 -0.51
C PRO A 181 -1.26 23.46 0.32
N LEU A 182 -1.84 24.64 0.25
CA LEU A 182 -1.56 25.75 1.16
C LEU A 182 -2.57 25.72 2.30
N TRP A 183 -2.07 25.68 3.52
CA TRP A 183 -2.89 25.67 4.73
C TRP A 183 -2.85 27.05 5.41
N GLY A 184 -4.01 27.57 5.77
CA GLY A 184 -4.18 28.76 6.61
C GLY A 184 -4.77 28.40 7.97
N ALA A 185 -4.99 29.41 8.81
CA ALA A 185 -5.53 29.22 10.17
C ALA A 185 -6.88 28.50 10.20
N ASP A 186 -7.70 28.66 9.15
CA ASP A 186 -9.04 28.08 9.05
C ASP A 186 -9.10 26.78 8.21
N GLY A 187 -7.95 26.19 7.87
CA GLY A 187 -7.86 24.99 7.04
C GLY A 187 -7.29 25.24 5.64
N LEU A 188 -7.83 24.58 4.61
CA LEU A 188 -7.26 24.62 3.25
C LEU A 188 -7.43 26.03 2.64
N ALA A 189 -6.33 26.78 2.54
CA ALA A 189 -6.30 28.13 2.01
C ALA A 189 -6.08 28.17 0.49
N GLY A 190 -5.59 27.09 -0.12
CA GLY A 190 -5.38 26.99 -1.56
C GLY A 190 -4.42 25.87 -1.93
N ALA A 191 -3.79 26.01 -3.09
CA ALA A 191 -2.73 25.14 -3.55
C ALA A 191 -1.64 25.94 -4.27
N ARG A 192 -0.39 25.47 -4.22
CA ARG A 192 0.77 26.07 -4.90
C ARG A 192 1.56 25.01 -5.64
N CYS A 193 1.92 25.24 -6.89
CA CYS A 193 2.93 24.44 -7.57
C CYS A 193 4.33 24.84 -7.08
N ASP A 194 5.09 23.88 -6.56
CA ASP A 194 6.44 24.15 -6.05
C ASP A 194 7.45 24.42 -7.19
N THR A 195 7.17 23.93 -8.40
CA THR A 195 8.06 24.11 -9.56
C THR A 195 7.88 25.46 -10.24
N CYS A 196 6.64 25.84 -10.57
CA CYS A 196 6.37 27.10 -11.29
C CYS A 196 5.87 28.24 -10.40
N GLY A 197 5.61 27.98 -9.11
CA GLY A 197 5.12 28.97 -8.15
C GLY A 197 3.65 29.34 -8.31
N GLN A 198 2.94 28.81 -9.31
CA GLN A 198 1.53 29.12 -9.54
C GLN A 198 0.69 28.76 -8.31
N THR A 199 -0.22 29.64 -7.92
CA THR A 199 -1.15 29.42 -6.81
C THR A 199 -2.60 29.40 -7.30
N TRP A 200 -3.43 28.61 -6.62
CA TRP A 200 -4.87 28.53 -6.84
C TRP A 200 -5.59 28.66 -5.51
N GLN A 201 -6.69 29.41 -5.50
CA GLN A 201 -7.57 29.53 -4.35
C GLN A 201 -8.70 28.49 -4.41
N PRO A 202 -9.25 28.07 -3.25
CA PRO A 202 -10.40 27.19 -3.22
C PRO A 202 -11.63 27.91 -3.83
N PRO A 203 -12.55 27.16 -4.48
CA PRO A 203 -13.68 27.73 -5.21
C PRO A 203 -14.58 28.62 -4.35
N ASP A 204 -14.68 28.35 -3.04
CA ASP A 204 -15.52 29.13 -2.11
C ASP A 204 -14.98 30.54 -1.79
N ARG A 205 -13.76 30.90 -2.22
CA ARG A 205 -13.15 32.23 -2.03
C ARG A 205 -13.02 33.05 -3.31
N ALA A 206 -13.38 32.50 -4.47
CA ALA A 206 -13.23 33.19 -5.76
C ALA A 206 -14.26 34.32 -6.02
N GLU A 207 -15.29 34.44 -5.19
CA GLU A 207 -16.38 35.43 -5.36
C GLU A 207 -16.32 36.64 -4.39
N ALA A 208 -15.21 36.83 -3.68
CA ALA A 208 -15.00 38.00 -2.83
C ALA A 208 -13.99 38.97 -3.47
N THR A 209 -14.31 39.49 -4.66
CA THR A 209 -13.65 40.68 -5.24
C THR A 209 -14.65 41.52 -6.01
#